data_AF-F1W4W7-F1
#
_entry.id   AF-F1W4W7-F1
#
_cell.length_a   1.000
_cell.length_b   1.000
_cell.length_c   1.000
_cell.angle_alpha   90.00
_cell.angle_beta   90.00
_cell.angle_gamma   90.00
#
_symmetry.space_group_name_H-M   'P 1'
#
loop_
_entity.id
_entity.type
_entity.pdbx_description
1 polymer ?
#
loop_
_entity_poly.entity_id
_entity_poly.type
_entity_poly.pdbx_seq_one_letter_code
_entity_poly.pdbx_strand_id
1 'polypeptide(L)'
;MINALATIDALQGVHYEFDRAAFPKKGFEAGRQLGFIAQQIEQFVPEVVRTDAEGYKSVQYSQLVPLLAEGIKAQQLVLQHLIKKDPATLLVDIKTFQGNDAVFENIKSTNIKTANLDADIARIKKLEADRIDTKYLRSDVMKTGETEVFVSLGSFQPIFVPLADAQYIVNATAEDGSSAFASVAFMAGKITVTPISGKGVDVTTMGTQVGLVAASKKVKATWIRMS
;
A
#
# COMPACT_ATOMS: atom_id res chain seq x y z
N MET A 1 15.96 -51.15 2.02
CA MET A 1 15.39 -51.30 0.66
C MET A 1 16.31 -50.59 -0.30
N ILE A 2 16.68 -51.23 -1.41
CA ILE A 2 17.47 -50.61 -2.49
C ILE A 2 16.60 -49.56 -3.18
N ASN A 3 17.12 -48.36 -3.41
CA ASN A 3 16.44 -47.38 -4.26
C ASN A 3 16.69 -47.77 -5.73
N ALA A 4 15.85 -48.65 -6.26
CA ALA A 4 16.03 -49.24 -7.59
C ALA A 4 16.13 -48.19 -8.70
N LEU A 5 15.30 -47.14 -8.64
CA LEU A 5 15.28 -46.09 -9.66
C LEU A 5 16.59 -45.29 -9.68
N ALA A 6 17.05 -44.83 -8.51
CA ALA A 6 18.32 -44.10 -8.42
C ALA A 6 19.53 -44.97 -8.80
N THR A 7 19.46 -46.27 -8.47
CA THR A 7 20.52 -47.23 -8.80
C THR A 7 20.60 -47.43 -10.31
N ILE A 8 19.47 -47.63 -10.99
CA ILE A 8 19.40 -47.80 -12.45
C ILE A 8 19.84 -46.52 -13.17
N ASP A 9 19.47 -45.34 -12.67
CA ASP A 9 19.86 -44.04 -13.23
C ASP A 9 21.38 -43.84 -13.22
N ALA A 10 22.07 -44.41 -12.23
CA ALA A 10 23.53 -44.38 -12.15
C ALA A 10 24.24 -45.38 -13.08
N LEU A 11 23.54 -46.39 -13.61
CA LEU A 11 24.15 -47.40 -14.48
C LEU A 11 24.31 -46.86 -15.90
N GLN A 12 25.51 -47.00 -16.45
CA GLN A 12 25.83 -46.53 -17.80
C GLN A 12 25.97 -47.68 -18.78
N GLY A 13 25.03 -47.76 -19.74
CA GLY A 13 25.17 -48.63 -20.90
C GLY A 13 26.27 -48.10 -21.82
N VAL A 14 27.26 -48.93 -22.12
CA VAL A 14 28.39 -48.58 -22.99
C VAL A 14 28.44 -49.50 -24.19
N HIS A 15 28.97 -48.98 -25.28
CA HIS A 15 29.41 -49.84 -26.36
C HIS A 15 30.89 -50.15 -26.23
N TYR A 16 31.27 -51.40 -26.46
CA TYR A 16 32.66 -51.83 -26.37
C TYR A 16 32.95 -52.90 -27.42
N GLU A 17 34.23 -53.13 -27.67
CA GLU A 17 34.73 -54.23 -28.50
C GLU A 17 35.73 -55.04 -27.68
N PHE A 18 35.71 -56.36 -27.85
CA PHE A 18 36.66 -57.21 -27.15
C PHE A 18 38.05 -57.12 -27.81
N ASP A 19 39.09 -57.01 -26.99
CA ASP A 19 40.47 -57.17 -27.46
C ASP A 19 40.79 -58.64 -27.71
N ARG A 20 40.41 -59.10 -28.90
CA ARG A 20 40.60 -60.48 -29.33
C ARG A 20 42.08 -60.82 -29.58
N ALA A 21 42.93 -59.82 -29.82
CA ALA A 21 44.36 -60.02 -30.03
C ALA A 21 45.07 -60.32 -28.70
N ALA A 22 44.70 -59.62 -27.63
CA ALA A 22 45.21 -59.88 -26.29
C ALA A 22 44.65 -61.21 -25.69
N PHE A 23 43.43 -61.61 -26.08
CA PHE A 23 42.75 -62.78 -25.49
C PHE A 23 42.23 -63.80 -26.51
N PRO A 24 43.10 -64.43 -27.33
CA PRO A 24 42.69 -65.29 -28.44
C PRO A 24 41.99 -66.58 -27.97
N LYS A 25 42.26 -67.05 -26.75
CA LYS A 25 41.69 -68.29 -26.19
C LYS A 25 40.33 -68.13 -25.51
N LYS A 26 39.85 -66.90 -25.29
CA LYS A 26 38.58 -66.63 -24.58
C LYS A 26 37.34 -66.71 -25.50
N GLY A 27 37.53 -66.85 -26.82
CA GLY A 27 36.43 -67.06 -27.77
C GLY A 27 35.49 -65.87 -27.92
N PHE A 28 35.96 -64.65 -27.66
CA PHE A 28 35.13 -63.45 -27.76
C PHE A 28 34.62 -63.21 -29.18
N GLU A 29 33.36 -62.77 -29.26
CA GLU A 29 32.72 -62.38 -30.51
C GLU A 29 33.39 -61.13 -31.09
N ALA A 30 33.38 -61.04 -32.43
CA ALA A 30 33.89 -59.88 -33.14
C ALA A 30 32.82 -58.79 -33.23
N GLY A 31 33.27 -57.52 -33.27
CA GLY A 31 32.40 -56.37 -33.50
C GLY A 31 31.90 -55.72 -32.21
N ARG A 32 31.17 -54.62 -32.42
CA ARG A 32 30.67 -53.73 -31.37
C ARG A 32 29.53 -54.37 -30.58
N GLN A 33 29.74 -54.46 -29.28
CA GLN A 33 28.80 -54.99 -28.30
C GLN A 33 28.20 -53.85 -27.48
N LEU A 34 26.97 -54.03 -27.00
CA LEU A 34 26.33 -53.16 -26.01
C LEU A 34 26.29 -53.88 -24.67
N GLY A 35 26.68 -53.22 -23.60
CA GLY A 35 26.61 -53.79 -22.26
C GLY A 35 27.08 -52.83 -21.19
N PHE A 36 27.66 -53.37 -20.13
CA PHE A 36 28.16 -52.59 -18.99
C PHE A 36 29.60 -52.95 -18.65
N ILE A 37 30.31 -52.01 -18.04
CA ILE A 37 31.63 -52.26 -17.44
C ILE A 37 31.43 -52.81 -16.03
N ALA A 38 31.92 -54.03 -15.77
CA ALA A 38 31.72 -54.74 -14.51
C ALA A 38 32.22 -53.93 -13.29
N GLN A 39 33.37 -53.26 -13.41
CA GLN A 39 33.96 -52.44 -12.36
C GLN A 39 33.11 -51.20 -12.02
N GLN A 40 32.37 -50.66 -12.99
CA GLN A 40 31.47 -49.54 -12.75
C GLN A 40 30.20 -50.01 -12.04
N ILE A 41 29.62 -51.12 -12.49
CA ILE A 41 28.43 -51.70 -11.85
C ILE A 41 28.71 -52.13 -10.41
N GLU A 42 29.88 -52.71 -10.14
CA GLU A 42 30.23 -53.24 -8.83
C GLU A 42 30.13 -52.18 -7.71
N GLN A 43 30.32 -50.90 -8.04
CA GLN A 43 30.19 -49.79 -7.08
C GLN A 43 28.75 -49.56 -6.61
N PHE A 44 27.76 -49.97 -7.41
CA PHE A 44 26.34 -49.73 -7.17
C PHE A 44 25.60 -51.02 -6.82
N VAL A 45 25.93 -52.12 -7.48
CA VAL A 45 25.25 -53.41 -7.41
C VAL A 45 26.29 -54.55 -7.44
N PRO A 46 27.12 -54.70 -6.39
CA PRO A 46 28.19 -55.69 -6.36
C PRO A 46 27.69 -57.13 -6.52
N GLU A 47 26.47 -57.43 -6.08
CA GLU A 47 25.86 -58.76 -6.16
C GLU A 47 25.72 -59.30 -7.59
N VAL A 48 25.61 -58.41 -8.60
CA VAL A 48 25.52 -58.84 -10.00
C VAL A 48 26.89 -59.02 -10.66
N VAL A 49 28.00 -58.77 -9.96
CA VAL A 49 29.34 -58.90 -10.52
C VAL A 49 30.00 -60.17 -10.00
N ARG A 50 30.51 -60.99 -10.93
CA ARG A 50 31.28 -62.20 -10.61
C ARG A 50 32.73 -62.03 -11.04
N THR A 51 33.64 -62.31 -10.11
CA THR A 51 35.08 -62.36 -10.38
C THR A 51 35.50 -63.82 -10.54
N ASP A 52 36.22 -64.14 -11.61
CA ASP A 52 36.75 -65.49 -11.84
C ASP A 52 38.08 -65.73 -11.09
N ALA A 53 38.60 -66.96 -11.17
CA ALA A 53 39.85 -67.34 -10.50
C ALA A 53 41.10 -66.61 -11.02
N GLU A 54 41.01 -66.01 -12.21
CA GLU A 54 42.08 -65.23 -12.84
C GLU A 54 41.94 -63.73 -12.53
N GLY A 55 40.89 -63.32 -11.79
CA GLY A 55 40.63 -61.94 -11.39
C GLY A 55 39.79 -61.13 -12.39
N TYR A 56 39.29 -61.74 -13.46
CA TYR A 56 38.43 -61.05 -14.43
C TYR A 56 37.01 -60.91 -13.90
N LYS A 57 36.44 -59.72 -14.08
CA LYS A 57 35.07 -59.39 -13.65
C LYS A 57 34.09 -59.52 -14.79
N SER A 58 32.93 -60.09 -14.50
CA SER A 58 31.83 -60.31 -15.43
C SER A 58 30.50 -59.87 -14.81
N VAL A 59 29.59 -59.33 -15.62
CA VAL A 59 28.25 -58.92 -15.18
C VAL A 59 27.26 -60.07 -15.38
N GLN A 60 26.47 -60.37 -14.35
CA GLN A 60 25.39 -61.35 -14.36
C GLN A 60 24.08 -60.66 -14.75
N TYR A 61 23.83 -60.53 -16.05
CA TYR A 61 22.65 -59.83 -16.58
C TYR A 61 21.31 -60.38 -16.08
N SER A 62 21.21 -61.69 -15.82
CA SER A 62 19.99 -62.29 -15.27
C SER A 62 19.62 -61.75 -13.88
N GLN A 63 20.61 -61.36 -13.09
CA GLN A 63 20.40 -60.82 -11.75
C GLN A 63 20.02 -59.33 -11.75
N LEU A 64 20.18 -58.64 -12.89
CA LEU A 64 19.67 -57.27 -13.05
C LEU A 64 18.16 -57.22 -13.27
N VAL A 65 17.53 -58.32 -13.73
CA VAL A 65 16.10 -58.35 -14.08
C VAL A 65 15.19 -57.93 -12.92
N PRO A 66 15.36 -58.43 -11.67
CA PRO A 66 14.53 -57.99 -10.55
C PRO A 66 14.72 -56.51 -10.22
N LEU A 67 15.95 -56.00 -10.28
CA LEU A 67 16.25 -54.59 -10.04
C LEU A 67 15.54 -53.70 -11.07
N LEU A 68 15.65 -54.05 -12.36
CA LEU A 68 14.98 -53.34 -13.45
C LEU A 68 13.45 -53.37 -13.30
N ALA A 69 12.87 -54.51 -12.91
CA ALA A 69 11.44 -54.63 -12.68
C ALA A 69 10.95 -53.70 -11.56
N GLU A 70 11.70 -53.61 -10.46
CA GLU A 70 11.40 -52.67 -9.37
C GLU A 70 11.58 -51.20 -9.79
N GLY A 71 12.58 -50.91 -10.64
CA GLY A 71 12.75 -49.59 -11.25
C GLY A 71 11.54 -49.16 -12.09
N ILE A 72 11.03 -50.05 -12.95
CA ILE A 72 9.85 -49.80 -13.78
C ILE A 72 8.60 -49.59 -12.90
N LYS A 73 8.41 -50.40 -11.86
CA LYS A 73 7.29 -50.21 -10.91
C LYS A 73 7.39 -48.87 -10.19
N ALA A 74 8.58 -48.47 -9.75
CA ALA A 74 8.81 -47.18 -9.12
C ALA A 74 8.48 -46.02 -10.09
N GLN A 75 8.90 -46.12 -11.36
CA GLN A 75 8.55 -45.15 -12.39
C GLN A 75 7.03 -45.11 -12.65
N GLN A 76 6.37 -46.26 -12.68
CA GLN A 76 4.92 -46.35 -12.84
C GLN A 76 4.17 -45.66 -11.70
N LEU A 77 4.65 -45.77 -10.46
CA LEU A 77 4.07 -45.06 -9.31
C LEU A 77 4.21 -43.54 -9.45
N VAL A 78 5.36 -43.04 -9.93
CA VAL A 78 5.55 -41.62 -10.23
C VAL A 78 4.59 -41.16 -11.32
N LEU A 79 4.45 -41.92 -12.41
CA LEU A 79 3.52 -41.62 -13.49
C LEU A 79 2.06 -41.63 -13.01
N GLN A 80 1.66 -42.63 -12.22
CA GLN A 80 0.33 -42.66 -11.62
C GLN A 80 0.09 -41.46 -10.70
N HIS A 81 1.08 -41.04 -9.92
CA HIS A 81 0.97 -39.85 -9.09
C HIS A 81 0.78 -38.57 -9.93
N LEU A 82 1.52 -38.45 -11.04
CA LEU A 82 1.40 -37.32 -11.97
C LEU A 82 0.06 -37.33 -12.72
N ILE A 83 -0.45 -38.50 -13.11
CA ILE A 83 -1.74 -38.64 -13.81
C ILE A 83 -2.93 -38.48 -12.84
N LYS A 84 -2.78 -38.88 -11.58
CA LYS A 84 -3.81 -38.77 -10.54
C LYS A 84 -3.93 -37.36 -9.97
N LYS A 85 -2.96 -36.46 -10.23
CA LYS A 85 -3.20 -35.01 -10.21
C LYS A 85 -4.18 -34.70 -11.34
N ASP A 86 -5.46 -34.72 -10.99
CA ASP A 86 -6.60 -34.62 -11.88
C ASP A 86 -6.47 -33.43 -12.85
N PRO A 87 -6.67 -33.60 -14.17
CA PRO A 87 -6.82 -32.46 -15.08
C PRO A 87 -7.95 -31.53 -14.63
N ALA A 88 -8.92 -32.01 -13.83
CA ALA A 88 -9.90 -31.16 -13.18
C ALA A 88 -9.27 -30.16 -12.18
N THR A 89 -8.21 -30.54 -11.46
CA THR A 89 -7.49 -29.61 -10.57
C THR A 89 -6.76 -28.53 -11.38
N LEU A 90 -6.14 -28.91 -12.51
CA LEU A 90 -5.54 -27.95 -13.45
C LEU A 90 -6.60 -27.03 -14.08
N LEU A 91 -7.79 -27.55 -14.40
CA LEU A 91 -8.91 -26.75 -14.92
C LEU A 91 -9.54 -25.84 -13.87
N VAL A 92 -9.61 -26.29 -12.60
CA VAL A 92 -10.04 -25.46 -11.47
C VAL A 92 -9.06 -24.31 -11.32
N ASP A 93 -7.76 -24.58 -11.31
CA ASP A 93 -6.71 -23.54 -11.23
C ASP A 93 -6.82 -22.54 -12.40
N ILE A 94 -6.96 -23.02 -13.65
CA ILE A 94 -7.11 -22.14 -14.83
C ILE A 94 -8.40 -21.30 -14.76
N LYS A 95 -9.52 -21.88 -14.30
CA LYS A 95 -10.78 -21.14 -14.14
C LYS A 95 -10.72 -20.11 -13.00
N THR A 96 -10.00 -20.37 -11.91
CA THR A 96 -9.74 -19.36 -10.88
C THR A 96 -8.84 -18.25 -11.40
N PHE A 97 -7.85 -18.54 -12.26
CA PHE A 97 -7.07 -17.50 -12.92
C PHE A 97 -7.93 -16.61 -13.85
N GLN A 98 -8.81 -17.20 -14.66
CA GLN A 98 -9.74 -16.44 -15.54
C GLN A 98 -10.84 -15.72 -14.74
N GLY A 99 -11.36 -16.32 -13.67
CA GLY A 99 -12.36 -15.70 -12.79
C GLY A 99 -11.82 -14.49 -12.03
N ASN A 100 -10.50 -14.39 -11.90
CA ASN A 100 -9.85 -13.22 -11.32
C ASN A 100 -9.74 -12.03 -12.29
N ASP A 101 -10.14 -12.15 -13.56
CA ASP A 101 -10.13 -11.02 -14.51
C ASP A 101 -11.01 -9.86 -14.03
N ALA A 102 -12.19 -10.16 -13.50
CA ALA A 102 -13.05 -9.15 -12.88
C ALA A 102 -12.41 -8.52 -11.62
N VAL A 103 -11.64 -9.31 -10.87
CA VAL A 103 -10.90 -8.83 -9.69
C VAL A 103 -9.73 -7.94 -10.13
N PHE A 104 -9.00 -8.30 -11.19
CA PHE A 104 -7.91 -7.50 -11.75
C PHE A 104 -8.41 -6.18 -12.36
N GLU A 105 -9.54 -6.18 -13.07
CA GLU A 105 -10.16 -4.95 -13.59
C GLU A 105 -10.66 -4.06 -12.44
N ASN A 106 -11.24 -4.65 -11.39
CA ASN A 106 -11.63 -3.90 -10.18
C ASN A 106 -10.40 -3.32 -9.44
N ILE A 107 -9.31 -4.08 -9.31
CA ILE A 107 -8.06 -3.61 -8.69
C ILE A 107 -7.41 -2.49 -9.52
N LYS A 108 -7.34 -2.62 -10.85
CA LYS A 108 -6.85 -1.56 -11.74
C LYS A 108 -7.70 -0.29 -11.59
N SER A 109 -9.02 -0.42 -11.65
CA SER A 109 -9.93 0.73 -11.50
C SER A 109 -9.82 1.39 -10.12
N THR A 110 -9.58 0.60 -9.06
CA THR A 110 -9.40 1.10 -7.69
C THR A 110 -8.07 1.81 -7.54
N ASN A 111 -6.98 1.25 -8.09
CA ASN A 111 -5.65 1.86 -8.10
C ASN A 111 -5.62 3.18 -8.90
N ILE A 112 -6.39 3.28 -9.99
CA ILE A 112 -6.55 4.54 -10.74
C ILE A 112 -7.32 5.57 -9.90
N LYS A 113 -8.39 5.17 -9.20
CA LYS A 113 -9.15 6.06 -8.32
C LYS A 113 -8.31 6.54 -7.13
N THR A 114 -7.51 5.68 -6.50
CA THR A 114 -6.61 6.08 -5.41
C THR A 114 -5.49 7.00 -5.89
N ALA A 115 -4.87 6.72 -7.04
CA ALA A 115 -3.87 7.62 -7.62
C ALA A 115 -4.44 9.02 -7.93
N ASN A 116 -5.67 9.09 -8.45
CA ASN A 116 -6.37 10.36 -8.67
C ASN A 116 -6.71 11.06 -7.34
N LEU A 117 -7.12 10.32 -6.32
CA LEU A 117 -7.41 10.87 -4.99
C LEU A 117 -6.15 11.45 -4.32
N ASP A 118 -4.99 10.81 -4.46
CA ASP A 118 -3.73 11.32 -3.95
C ASP A 118 -3.30 12.63 -4.65
N ALA A 119 -3.52 12.71 -5.98
CA ALA A 119 -3.30 13.93 -6.75
C ALA A 119 -4.25 15.06 -6.33
N ASP A 120 -5.53 14.76 -6.09
CA ASP A 120 -6.51 15.71 -5.59
C ASP A 120 -6.18 16.18 -4.17
N ILE A 121 -5.75 15.28 -3.28
CA ILE A 121 -5.28 15.63 -1.93
C ILE A 121 -4.06 16.55 -2.01
N ALA A 122 -3.11 16.28 -2.89
CA ALA A 122 -1.95 17.16 -3.08
C ALA A 122 -2.37 18.56 -3.57
N ARG A 123 -3.34 18.62 -4.49
CA ARG A 123 -3.91 19.88 -4.99
C ARG A 123 -4.67 20.64 -3.90
N ILE A 124 -5.46 19.95 -3.08
CA ILE A 124 -6.19 20.55 -1.95
C ILE A 124 -5.21 21.10 -0.92
N LYS A 125 -4.18 20.34 -0.53
CA LYS A 125 -3.14 20.84 0.40
C LYS A 125 -2.46 22.12 -0.12
N LYS A 126 -2.18 22.18 -1.43
CA LYS A 126 -1.64 23.39 -2.07
C LYS A 126 -2.62 24.56 -2.00
N LEU A 127 -3.89 24.32 -2.32
CA LEU A 127 -4.96 25.34 -2.21
C LEU A 127 -5.20 25.79 -0.77
N GLU A 128 -5.03 24.90 0.22
CA GLU A 128 -5.12 25.24 1.64
C GLU A 128 -3.95 26.11 2.10
N ALA A 129 -2.72 25.82 1.66
CA ALA A 129 -1.57 26.68 1.89
C ALA A 129 -1.77 28.07 1.28
N ASP A 130 -2.22 28.13 0.01
CA ASP A 130 -2.53 29.40 -0.66
C ASP A 130 -3.70 30.16 0.03
N ARG A 131 -4.68 29.43 0.58
CA ARG A 131 -5.79 30.01 1.38
C ARG A 131 -5.32 30.58 2.71
N ILE A 132 -4.34 29.96 3.34
CA ILE A 132 -3.74 30.43 4.59
C ILE A 132 -3.01 31.75 4.31
N ASP A 133 -2.21 31.83 3.25
CA ASP A 133 -1.55 33.07 2.84
C ASP A 133 -2.57 34.17 2.46
N THR A 134 -3.65 33.82 1.75
CA THR A 134 -4.72 34.79 1.48
C THR A 134 -5.51 35.19 2.72
N LYS A 135 -5.57 34.36 3.77
CA LYS A 135 -6.19 34.72 5.05
C LYS A 135 -5.31 35.70 5.82
N TYR A 136 -3.98 35.55 5.77
CA TYR A 136 -3.04 36.53 6.31
C TYR A 136 -3.06 37.85 5.50
N LEU A 137 -3.19 37.78 4.18
CA LEU A 137 -3.45 38.95 3.33
C LEU A 137 -4.81 39.61 3.62
N ARG A 138 -5.80 38.88 4.13
CA ARG A 138 -7.10 39.45 4.57
C ARG A 138 -7.04 40.08 5.95
N SER A 139 -6.18 39.63 6.86
CA SER A 139 -6.02 40.29 8.17
C SER A 139 -5.38 41.68 8.03
N ASP A 140 -4.53 41.88 7.03
CA ASP A 140 -3.93 43.19 6.74
C ASP A 140 -4.88 44.15 5.98
N VAL A 141 -6.10 43.70 5.64
CA VAL A 141 -7.15 44.50 4.97
C VAL A 141 -8.48 44.46 5.75
N MET A 142 -8.47 44.29 7.08
CA MET A 142 -9.66 44.46 7.92
C MET A 142 -10.03 45.95 8.04
N LYS A 143 -10.53 46.53 6.94
CA LYS A 143 -11.15 47.85 6.95
C LYS A 143 -12.59 47.80 7.49
N THR A 144 -13.19 46.63 7.70
CA THR A 144 -14.57 46.47 8.20
C THR A 144 -14.75 45.17 8.98
N GLY A 145 -15.73 45.10 9.88
CA GLY A 145 -16.14 43.88 10.58
C GLY A 145 -17.62 43.90 11.00
N GLU A 146 -18.18 42.73 11.25
CA GLU A 146 -19.58 42.51 11.64
C GLU A 146 -19.65 41.41 12.70
N THR A 147 -20.51 41.59 13.71
CA THR A 147 -20.78 40.58 14.73
C THR A 147 -22.23 40.69 15.22
N GLU A 148 -22.74 39.60 15.75
CA GLU A 148 -24.05 39.57 16.40
C GLU A 148 -23.87 39.04 17.82
N VAL A 149 -24.27 39.84 18.79
CA VAL A 149 -24.04 39.55 20.21
C VAL A 149 -25.32 39.67 21.01
N PHE A 150 -25.48 38.81 22.00
CA PHE A 150 -26.53 38.95 22.99
C PHE A 150 -26.01 39.78 24.16
N VAL A 151 -26.59 40.95 24.39
CA VAL A 151 -26.18 41.89 25.43
C VAL A 151 -27.14 41.80 26.60
N SER A 152 -26.72 41.11 27.66
CA SER A 152 -27.50 40.98 28.91
C SER A 152 -27.63 42.32 29.65
N LEU A 153 -28.70 42.49 30.43
CA LEU A 153 -29.00 43.71 31.18
C LEU A 153 -27.76 44.27 31.90
N GLY A 154 -27.33 45.47 31.48
CA GLY A 154 -26.20 46.19 32.09
C GLY A 154 -24.82 45.55 31.90
N SER A 155 -24.72 44.46 31.13
CA SER A 155 -23.46 43.75 30.89
C SER A 155 -22.76 44.32 29.67
N PHE A 156 -21.45 44.58 29.80
CA PHE A 156 -20.61 44.93 28.67
C PHE A 156 -20.35 43.71 27.82
N GLN A 157 -20.68 43.80 26.52
CA GLN A 157 -20.41 42.74 25.57
C GLN A 157 -19.39 43.23 24.54
N PRO A 158 -18.16 42.68 24.51
CA PRO A 158 -17.13 43.11 23.57
C PRO A 158 -17.52 42.72 22.13
N ILE A 159 -17.28 43.65 21.20
CA ILE A 159 -17.54 43.45 19.76
C ILE A 159 -16.24 43.42 18.94
N PHE A 160 -15.23 44.23 19.27
CA PHE A 160 -13.89 44.17 18.65
C PHE A 160 -12.82 44.91 19.47
N VAL A 161 -11.56 44.74 19.07
CA VAL A 161 -10.40 45.48 19.58
C VAL A 161 -9.93 46.44 18.49
N PRO A 162 -10.00 47.77 18.66
CA PRO A 162 -9.52 48.71 17.65
C PRO A 162 -7.99 48.64 17.53
N LEU A 163 -7.46 48.87 16.33
CA LEU A 163 -6.03 49.05 16.09
C LEU A 163 -5.58 50.43 16.61
N ALA A 164 -4.33 50.52 17.08
CA ALA A 164 -3.74 51.80 17.48
C ALA A 164 -3.68 52.78 16.29
N ASP A 165 -3.89 54.06 16.58
CA ASP A 165 -3.91 55.19 15.64
C ASP A 165 -4.92 55.01 14.49
N ALA A 166 -6.07 54.38 14.79
CA ALA A 166 -7.15 54.14 13.84
C ALA A 166 -8.48 54.71 14.33
N GLN A 167 -9.33 55.11 13.36
CA GLN A 167 -10.68 55.58 13.62
C GLN A 167 -11.70 54.65 12.95
N TYR A 168 -12.79 54.38 13.66
CA TYR A 168 -13.88 53.52 13.25
C TYR A 168 -15.23 54.25 13.35
N ILE A 169 -16.15 53.87 12.47
CA ILE A 169 -17.59 54.06 12.66
C ILE A 169 -18.17 52.73 13.10
N VAL A 170 -19.02 52.76 14.12
CA VAL A 170 -19.74 51.60 14.65
C VAL A 170 -21.24 51.84 14.51
N ASN A 171 -21.94 50.89 13.93
CA ASN A 171 -23.41 50.84 13.88
C ASN A 171 -23.88 49.59 14.60
N ALA A 172 -24.89 49.71 15.45
CA ALA A 172 -25.50 48.62 16.18
C ALA A 172 -27.02 48.71 16.04
N THR A 173 -27.68 47.59 15.74
CA THR A 173 -29.13 47.52 15.55
C THR A 173 -29.70 46.24 16.16
N ALA A 174 -30.83 46.34 16.85
CA ALA A 174 -31.59 45.22 17.39
C ALA A 174 -32.95 45.10 16.71
N GLU A 175 -33.57 43.91 16.79
CA GLU A 175 -34.88 43.62 16.19
C GLU A 175 -36.03 44.47 16.77
N ASP A 176 -35.90 44.92 18.02
CA ASP A 176 -36.86 45.79 18.70
C ASP A 176 -36.79 47.27 18.23
N GLY A 177 -35.98 47.55 17.21
CA GLY A 177 -35.74 48.89 16.67
C GLY A 177 -34.76 49.72 17.50
N SER A 178 -34.12 49.15 18.53
CA SER A 178 -33.02 49.80 19.23
C SER A 178 -31.81 49.92 18.30
N SER A 179 -31.13 51.06 18.38
CA SER A 179 -29.95 51.30 17.55
C SER A 179 -28.92 52.18 18.25
N ALA A 180 -27.66 52.06 17.85
CA ALA A 180 -26.59 52.94 18.28
C ALA A 180 -25.66 53.21 17.10
N PHE A 181 -25.24 54.47 16.96
CA PHE A 181 -24.24 54.89 15.99
C PHE A 181 -23.19 55.70 16.72
N ALA A 182 -21.92 55.34 16.58
CA ALA A 182 -20.83 56.01 17.28
C ALA A 182 -19.56 56.05 16.43
N SER A 183 -18.75 57.09 16.64
CA SER A 183 -17.37 57.10 16.17
C SER A 183 -16.45 56.63 17.30
N VAL A 184 -15.52 55.74 16.98
CA VAL A 184 -14.53 55.21 17.92
C VAL A 184 -13.15 55.54 17.40
N ALA A 185 -12.33 56.22 18.20
CA ALA A 185 -10.95 56.54 17.86
C ALA A 185 -10.00 55.95 18.91
N PHE A 186 -8.96 55.24 18.48
CA PHE A 186 -7.90 54.77 19.37
C PHE A 186 -6.63 55.56 19.09
N MET A 187 -6.43 56.64 19.83
CA MET A 187 -5.31 57.57 19.63
C MET A 187 -4.48 57.66 20.90
N ALA A 188 -3.15 57.70 20.76
CA ALA A 188 -2.22 57.88 21.89
C ALA A 188 -2.46 56.91 23.06
N GLY A 189 -2.80 55.65 22.76
CA GLY A 189 -3.03 54.62 23.79
C GLY A 189 -4.36 54.72 24.55
N LYS A 190 -5.30 55.57 24.10
CA LYS A 190 -6.64 55.69 24.70
C LYS A 190 -7.75 55.54 23.66
N ILE A 191 -8.75 54.70 23.96
CA ILE A 191 -9.95 54.58 23.14
C ILE A 191 -10.97 55.63 23.58
N THR A 192 -11.45 56.42 22.63
CA THR A 192 -12.51 57.42 22.84
C THR A 192 -13.70 57.04 21.98
N VAL A 193 -14.88 56.95 22.61
CA VAL A 193 -16.16 56.72 21.91
C VAL A 193 -16.94 58.02 21.93
N THR A 194 -17.31 58.51 20.75
CA THR A 194 -18.19 59.66 20.55
C THR A 194 -19.53 59.15 20.02
N PRO A 195 -20.57 59.07 20.86
CA PRO A 195 -21.91 58.70 20.41
C PRO A 195 -22.45 59.73 19.41
N ILE A 196 -23.00 59.24 18.30
CA ILE A 196 -23.64 60.06 17.27
C ILE A 196 -25.17 59.92 17.38
N SER A 197 -25.66 58.70 17.63
CA SER A 197 -27.05 58.43 18.01
C SER A 197 -27.14 57.18 18.88
N GLY A 198 -28.16 57.10 19.73
CA GLY A 198 -28.39 55.96 20.62
C GLY A 198 -29.83 55.87 21.07
N LYS A 199 -30.44 54.71 20.90
CA LYS A 199 -31.80 54.37 21.35
C LYS A 199 -31.78 52.92 21.81
N GLY A 200 -31.73 52.68 23.13
CA GLY A 200 -31.85 51.34 23.71
C GLY A 200 -30.63 50.42 23.56
N VAL A 201 -29.56 50.89 22.91
CA VAL A 201 -28.22 50.29 22.83
C VAL A 201 -27.22 51.44 22.96
N ASP A 202 -26.14 51.22 23.72
CA ASP A 202 -25.03 52.15 23.83
C ASP A 202 -23.72 51.48 23.41
N VAL A 203 -22.89 52.21 22.66
CA VAL A 203 -21.51 51.81 22.34
C VAL A 203 -20.59 52.37 23.41
N THR A 204 -19.78 51.52 24.04
CA THR A 204 -18.85 51.93 25.10
C THR A 204 -17.53 51.16 25.02
N THR A 205 -16.61 51.45 25.92
CA THR A 205 -15.30 50.78 25.99
C THR A 205 -15.03 50.23 27.37
N MET A 206 -14.34 49.10 27.42
CA MET A 206 -13.82 48.50 28.65
C MET A 206 -12.39 48.04 28.39
N GLY A 207 -11.42 48.68 29.05
CA GLY A 207 -10.00 48.45 28.79
C GLY A 207 -9.62 48.78 27.34
N THR A 208 -9.09 47.80 26.62
CA THR A 208 -8.68 47.92 25.21
C THR A 208 -9.77 47.46 24.23
N GLN A 209 -11.00 47.24 24.70
CA GLN A 209 -12.08 46.69 23.89
C GLN A 209 -13.21 47.69 23.71
N VAL A 210 -13.84 47.63 22.54
CA VAL A 210 -15.09 48.32 22.23
C VAL A 210 -16.21 47.31 22.34
N GLY A 211 -17.31 47.70 22.97
CA GLY A 211 -18.44 46.83 23.26
C GLY A 211 -19.76 47.56 23.28
N LEU A 212 -20.82 46.79 23.54
CA LEU A 212 -22.18 47.28 23.63
C LEU A 212 -22.73 47.05 25.04
N VAL A 213 -23.63 47.94 25.45
CA VAL A 213 -24.46 47.78 26.65
C VAL A 213 -25.91 48.02 26.27
N ALA A 214 -26.81 47.15 26.71
CA ALA A 214 -28.23 47.21 26.40
C ALA A 214 -29.08 46.45 27.46
N ALA A 215 -30.40 46.63 27.42
CA ALA A 215 -31.34 45.92 28.27
C ALA A 215 -31.73 44.56 27.69
N SER A 216 -30.87 43.53 27.86
CA SER A 216 -31.11 42.12 27.49
C SER A 216 -31.70 41.94 26.09
N LYS A 217 -30.88 42.12 25.05
CA LYS A 217 -31.31 41.98 23.66
C LYS A 217 -30.20 41.47 22.75
N LYS A 218 -30.60 40.87 21.63
CA LYS A 218 -29.70 40.51 20.55
C LYS A 218 -29.42 41.76 19.70
N VAL A 219 -28.15 42.09 19.52
CA VAL A 219 -27.71 43.26 18.78
C VAL A 219 -26.74 42.84 17.68
N LYS A 220 -27.05 43.27 16.46
CA LYS A 220 -26.16 43.14 15.31
C LYS A 220 -25.33 44.41 15.20
N ALA A 221 -24.01 44.28 15.21
CA ALA A 221 -23.08 45.40 15.11
C ALA A 221 -22.15 45.28 13.91
N THR A 222 -21.89 46.40 13.25
CA THR A 222 -20.92 46.54 12.15
C THR A 222 -19.97 47.68 12.47
N TRP A 223 -18.73 47.58 12.00
CA TRP A 223 -17.76 48.67 12.08
C TRP A 223 -16.94 48.81 10.80
N ILE A 224 -16.53 50.05 10.52
CA ILE A 224 -15.74 50.42 9.35
C ILE A 224 -14.60 51.34 9.79
N ARG A 225 -13.37 51.00 9.43
CA ARG A 225 -12.18 51.83 9.63
C ARG A 225 -12.15 52.95 8.60
N MET A 226 -12.10 54.19 9.07
CA MET A 226 -12.06 55.39 8.23
C MET A 226 -10.64 55.83 7.88
N SER A 227 -9.68 55.59 8.79
CA SER A 227 -8.25 55.88 8.61
C SER A 227 -7.40 54.98 9.51
#